data_AF-A0A3D2FRE8-F1
#
_entry.id   AF-A0A3D2FRE8-F1
#
_cell.length_a   1.000
_cell.length_b   1.000
_cell.length_c   1.000
_cell.angle_alpha   90.00
_cell.angle_beta   90.00
_cell.angle_gamma   90.00
#
_symmetry.space_group_name_H-M   'P 1'
#
loop_
_entity.id
_entity.type
_entity.pdbx_description
1 polymer ?
#
loop_
_entity_poly.entity_id
_entity_poly.type
_entity_poly.pdbx_seq_one_letter_code
_entity_poly.pdbx_strand_id
1 'polypeptide(L)'
;MKDTLDEPLYLFDVTYGERILDVTIDSSWKYISFTEYIDDEVLRIPFTSTVEWYFNHMIQVKRVSNFIDSFNKKDQGSQRYTERRGGRYLEMVGMDMGDFGRVSLRVNGNININGKMVFQDQELVRSSIRETQNTHLEFDQKQAVNIEGKIGDRITVKMDRDSERDFDWENNIRISYEGEEDDIVQKVEAGNISLSLPATQFVTFSGQNSGLFGLKAISKIGPVDVTTIASIEKTKKEQLKYKGSNESAIVKIRDSDYIKNQYFYIHKWFRNGIDTTLNGTYINIPPFYPLYEGAHLVGNVIIRDFDLYKLESANDASTDPGIAYANLNDKENTESQEGNYKRLEPGQDYSISNDLGFIRLRSRSSNEAFGCTFVLANRQTGDTLLTVG
;
A
#
# COMPACT_ATOMS: atom_id res chain seq x y z
N MET A 1 -10.08 -47.20 31.48
CA MET A 1 -10.58 -48.50 30.97
C MET A 1 -11.18 -48.22 29.61
N LYS A 2 -10.65 -48.88 28.57
CA LYS A 2 -11.14 -48.78 27.20
C LYS A 2 -12.34 -49.72 27.14
N ASP A 3 -13.53 -49.18 26.93
CA ASP A 3 -14.75 -49.98 26.88
C ASP A 3 -14.73 -50.81 25.59
N THR A 4 -14.68 -52.13 25.76
CA THR A 4 -14.58 -53.15 24.72
C THR A 4 -15.95 -53.74 24.46
N LEU A 5 -16.78 -52.98 23.76
CA LEU A 5 -17.96 -53.52 23.08
C LEU A 5 -17.81 -53.20 21.60
N ASP A 6 -16.98 -54.02 20.95
CA ASP A 6 -17.03 -54.22 19.51
C ASP A 6 -18.47 -54.58 19.12
N GLU A 7 -18.95 -53.98 18.03
CA GLU A 7 -20.25 -54.27 17.45
C GLU A 7 -20.48 -55.80 17.37
N PRO A 8 -21.62 -56.32 17.86
CA PRO A 8 -21.89 -57.75 17.72
C PRO A 8 -21.97 -58.08 16.24
N LEU A 9 -21.21 -59.11 15.82
CA LEU A 9 -21.42 -59.81 14.55
C LEU A 9 -22.93 -60.03 14.37
N TYR A 10 -23.46 -59.60 13.23
CA TYR A 10 -24.85 -59.66 12.77
C TYR A 10 -25.48 -61.08 12.86
N LEU A 11 -25.59 -61.63 14.07
CA LEU A 11 -26.16 -62.94 14.37
C LEU A 11 -27.55 -62.81 15.01
N PHE A 12 -27.95 -61.60 15.38
CA PHE A 12 -29.29 -61.27 15.86
C PHE A 12 -29.76 -59.98 15.20
N ASP A 13 -30.83 -60.07 14.41
CA ASP A 13 -31.55 -58.89 13.89
C ASP A 13 -32.43 -58.36 15.03
N VAL A 14 -31.81 -57.63 15.96
CA VAL A 14 -32.52 -56.96 17.05
C VAL A 14 -32.95 -55.60 16.50
N THR A 15 -34.24 -55.48 16.21
CA THR A 15 -34.89 -54.20 15.95
C THR A 15 -34.94 -53.44 17.28
N TYR A 16 -33.92 -52.61 17.54
CA TYR A 16 -34.02 -51.58 18.56
C TYR A 16 -35.09 -50.57 18.10
N GLY A 17 -35.98 -50.16 19.00
CA GLY A 17 -37.06 -49.20 18.73
C GLY A 17 -36.58 -47.89 18.12
N GLU A 18 -37.51 -47.01 17.74
CA GLU A 18 -37.18 -45.77 17.05
C GLU A 18 -36.26 -44.90 17.92
N ARG A 19 -35.03 -44.71 17.46
CA ARG A 19 -34.06 -43.80 18.09
C ARG A 19 -34.39 -42.37 17.68
N ILE A 20 -34.73 -41.54 18.66
CA ILE A 20 -35.04 -40.13 18.47
C ILE A 20 -33.96 -39.30 19.17
N LEU A 21 -33.26 -38.46 18.42
CA LEU A 21 -32.34 -37.47 18.97
C LEU A 21 -33.07 -36.13 19.06
N ASP A 22 -33.34 -35.68 20.28
CA ASP A 22 -33.86 -34.35 20.53
C ASP A 22 -32.72 -33.37 20.81
N VAL A 23 -32.78 -32.21 20.15
CA VAL A 23 -31.75 -31.16 20.23
C VAL A 23 -32.43 -29.87 20.64
N THR A 24 -32.10 -29.40 21.84
CA THR A 24 -32.65 -28.16 22.38
C THR A 24 -31.56 -27.14 22.62
N ILE A 25 -31.84 -25.88 22.28
CA ILE A 25 -30.99 -24.72 22.56
C ILE A 25 -31.80 -23.79 23.47
N ASP A 26 -31.19 -23.30 24.53
CA ASP A 26 -31.87 -22.38 25.43
C ASP A 26 -32.13 -21.02 24.75
N SER A 27 -33.15 -20.28 25.20
CA SER A 27 -33.51 -18.98 24.61
C SER A 27 -32.40 -17.93 24.70
N SER A 28 -31.45 -18.07 25.64
CA SER A 28 -30.29 -17.18 25.78
C SER A 28 -29.08 -17.60 24.94
N TRP A 29 -29.18 -18.66 24.13
CA TRP A 29 -28.13 -19.16 23.24
C TRP A 29 -26.83 -19.57 23.94
N LYS A 30 -26.91 -19.86 25.23
CA LYS A 30 -25.75 -20.13 26.06
C LYS A 30 -25.41 -21.62 26.10
N TYR A 31 -26.42 -22.48 26.07
CA TYR A 31 -26.33 -23.92 26.23
C TYR A 31 -27.11 -24.66 25.13
N ILE A 32 -26.54 -25.79 24.72
CA ILE A 32 -27.16 -26.77 23.82
C ILE A 32 -27.20 -28.12 24.52
N SER A 33 -28.35 -28.79 24.45
CA SER A 33 -28.62 -30.07 25.10
C SER A 33 -29.08 -31.11 24.08
N PHE A 34 -28.52 -32.31 24.20
CA PHE A 34 -28.82 -33.47 23.36
C PHE A 34 -29.37 -34.57 24.24
N THR A 35 -30.59 -35.01 23.96
CA THR A 35 -31.22 -36.14 24.64
C THR A 35 -31.59 -37.19 23.61
N GLU A 36 -31.17 -38.43 23.84
CA GLU A 36 -31.48 -39.54 22.94
C GLU A 36 -32.51 -40.44 23.62
N TYR A 37 -33.59 -40.72 22.89
CA TYR A 37 -34.71 -41.54 23.33
C TYR A 37 -34.77 -42.83 22.51
N ILE A 38 -35.18 -43.93 23.14
CA ILE A 38 -35.68 -45.16 22.51
C ILE A 38 -37.03 -45.46 23.15
N ASP A 39 -38.08 -45.56 22.34
CA ASP A 39 -39.45 -45.90 22.80
C ASP A 39 -39.87 -45.08 24.05
N ASP A 40 -39.64 -43.77 23.99
CA ASP A 40 -39.91 -42.78 25.05
C ASP A 40 -39.04 -42.86 26.33
N GLU A 41 -38.04 -43.76 26.39
CA GLU A 41 -37.06 -43.81 27.47
C GLU A 41 -35.71 -43.18 27.07
N VAL A 42 -35.08 -42.45 27.99
CA VAL A 42 -33.77 -41.82 27.76
C VAL A 42 -32.68 -42.89 27.69
N LEU A 43 -32.09 -43.05 26.50
CA LEU A 43 -31.10 -44.08 26.20
C LEU A 43 -29.76 -43.86 26.93
N ARG A 44 -29.36 -42.59 27.09
CA ARG A 44 -28.08 -42.21 27.69
C ARG A 44 -28.17 -40.84 28.36
N ILE A 45 -27.23 -40.58 29.27
CA ILE A 45 -27.10 -39.30 29.98
C ILE A 45 -27.13 -38.15 28.96
N PRO A 46 -28.07 -37.18 29.10
CA PRO A 46 -28.15 -36.05 28.19
C PRO A 46 -26.83 -35.27 28.18
N PHE A 47 -26.36 -34.94 26.99
CA PHE A 47 -25.16 -34.13 26.83
C PHE A 47 -25.55 -32.66 26.78
N THR A 48 -25.03 -31.85 27.72
CA THR A 48 -25.24 -30.40 27.72
C THR A 48 -23.89 -29.70 27.70
N SER A 49 -23.75 -28.70 26.82
CA SER A 49 -22.53 -27.89 26.73
C SER A 49 -22.85 -26.46 26.36
N THR A 50 -21.86 -25.56 26.46
CA THR A 50 -22.05 -24.23 25.90
C THR A 50 -22.13 -24.31 24.38
N VAL A 51 -22.98 -23.48 23.79
CA VAL A 51 -23.13 -23.40 22.32
C VAL A 51 -21.78 -23.15 21.65
N GLU A 52 -20.98 -22.24 22.22
CA GLU A 52 -19.63 -21.93 21.74
C GLU A 52 -18.69 -23.15 21.79
N TRP A 53 -18.67 -23.88 22.90
CA TRP A 53 -17.83 -25.07 23.02
C TRP A 53 -18.24 -26.12 21.99
N TYR A 54 -19.54 -26.38 21.84
CA TYR A 54 -20.06 -27.40 20.93
C TYR A 54 -19.67 -27.08 19.48
N PHE A 55 -19.95 -25.87 19.00
CA PHE A 55 -19.65 -25.50 17.63
C PHE A 55 -18.14 -25.51 17.36
N ASN A 56 -17.33 -24.97 18.28
CA ASN A 56 -15.87 -25.00 18.13
C ASN A 56 -15.33 -26.43 18.08
N HIS A 57 -15.82 -27.30 18.96
CA HIS A 57 -15.42 -28.70 19.00
C HIS A 57 -15.87 -29.46 17.74
N MET A 58 -17.11 -29.29 17.31
CA MET A 58 -17.65 -29.93 16.11
C MET A 58 -16.95 -29.46 14.83
N ILE A 59 -16.55 -28.19 14.75
CA ILE A 59 -15.73 -27.68 13.63
C ILE A 59 -14.39 -28.42 13.59
N GLN A 60 -13.73 -28.62 14.73
CA GLN A 60 -12.46 -29.35 14.79
C GLN A 60 -12.64 -30.82 14.38
N VAL A 61 -13.64 -31.51 14.94
CA VAL A 61 -13.95 -32.91 14.62
C VAL A 61 -14.26 -33.06 13.12
N LYS A 62 -15.12 -32.21 12.56
CA LYS A 62 -15.46 -32.25 11.12
C LYS A 62 -14.28 -31.93 10.23
N ARG A 63 -13.38 -31.01 10.62
CA ARG A 63 -12.15 -30.73 9.86
C ARG A 63 -11.27 -31.96 9.77
N VAL A 64 -11.06 -32.66 10.89
CA VAL A 64 -10.25 -33.88 10.92
C VAL A 64 -10.92 -35.00 10.11
N SER A 65 -12.23 -35.19 10.25
CA SER A 65 -12.97 -36.18 9.45
C SER A 65 -12.85 -35.89 7.96
N ASN A 66 -13.17 -34.67 7.54
CA ASN A 66 -13.07 -34.27 6.12
C ASN A 66 -11.65 -34.40 5.57
N PHE A 67 -10.63 -34.14 6.40
CA PHE A 67 -9.24 -34.35 6.04
C PHE A 67 -8.96 -35.84 5.80
N ILE A 68 -9.31 -36.72 6.74
CA ILE A 68 -9.15 -38.17 6.62
C ILE A 68 -9.90 -38.70 5.39
N ASP A 69 -11.14 -38.26 5.17
CA ASP A 69 -11.96 -38.63 4.01
C ASP A 69 -11.34 -38.20 2.68
N SER A 70 -10.60 -37.09 2.66
CA SER A 70 -9.90 -36.64 1.47
C SER A 70 -8.75 -37.56 1.06
N PHE A 71 -8.12 -38.28 2.00
CA PHE A 71 -7.10 -39.31 1.71
C PHE A 71 -7.71 -40.67 1.39
N ASN A 72 -8.88 -40.98 1.93
CA ASN A 72 -9.55 -42.28 1.75
C ASN A 72 -10.39 -42.39 0.47
N LYS A 73 -10.49 -41.31 -0.33
CA LYS A 73 -11.10 -41.39 -1.67
C LYS A 73 -10.24 -42.29 -2.56
N LYS A 74 -10.71 -43.53 -2.76
CA LYS A 74 -10.08 -44.51 -3.66
C LYS A 74 -9.85 -43.89 -5.04
N ASP A 75 -8.58 -43.89 -5.42
CA ASP A 75 -8.04 -43.40 -6.68
C ASP A 75 -8.59 -44.24 -7.84
N GLN A 76 -9.76 -43.85 -8.38
CA GLN A 76 -10.23 -44.37 -9.66
C GLN A 76 -9.48 -43.64 -10.78
N GLY A 77 -8.29 -44.16 -11.09
CA GLY A 77 -7.60 -44.02 -12.37
C GLY A 77 -7.44 -42.60 -12.93
N SER A 78 -6.29 -41.99 -12.68
CA SER A 78 -5.50 -41.18 -13.64
C SER A 78 -6.26 -40.47 -14.78
N GLN A 79 -7.31 -39.71 -14.46
CA GLN A 79 -7.69 -38.53 -15.19
C GLN A 79 -7.42 -37.37 -14.25
N ARG A 80 -6.56 -36.43 -14.69
CA ARG A 80 -6.42 -35.12 -14.05
C ARG A 80 -7.79 -34.44 -14.10
N TYR A 81 -8.64 -34.75 -13.14
CA TYR A 81 -9.74 -33.88 -12.75
C TYR A 81 -9.07 -32.69 -12.07
N THR A 82 -8.68 -31.69 -12.85
CA THR A 82 -9.03 -30.33 -12.45
C THR A 82 -10.56 -30.32 -12.35
N GLU A 83 -11.10 -30.76 -11.22
CA GLU A 83 -12.37 -30.25 -10.75
C GLU A 83 -12.13 -28.75 -10.52
N ARG A 84 -12.19 -27.96 -11.60
CA ARG A 84 -12.81 -26.67 -11.50
C ARG A 84 -14.20 -26.97 -10.97
N ARG A 85 -14.36 -26.95 -9.64
CA ARG A 85 -15.65 -26.66 -9.03
C ARG A 85 -16.01 -25.25 -9.48
N GLY A 86 -16.44 -25.14 -10.74
CA GLY A 86 -17.12 -23.97 -11.25
C GLY A 86 -18.26 -23.66 -10.30
N GLY A 87 -18.43 -22.35 -10.04
CA GLY A 87 -19.22 -21.78 -8.94
C GLY A 87 -20.29 -22.72 -8.41
N ARG A 88 -20.01 -23.33 -7.25
CA ARG A 88 -21.04 -24.04 -6.49
C ARG A 88 -21.94 -22.95 -5.93
N TYR A 89 -23.12 -22.80 -6.51
CA TYR A 89 -24.22 -22.17 -5.79
C TYR A 89 -24.56 -23.14 -4.64
N LEU A 90 -24.23 -22.75 -3.41
CA LEU A 90 -24.74 -23.45 -2.23
C LEU A 90 -25.89 -22.62 -1.72
N GLU A 91 -27.10 -23.10 -1.96
CA GLU A 91 -28.31 -22.52 -1.39
C GLU A 91 -28.81 -23.49 -0.32
N MET A 92 -28.64 -23.11 0.94
CA MET A 92 -29.23 -23.82 2.07
C MET A 92 -30.48 -23.05 2.46
N VAL A 93 -31.64 -23.58 2.08
CA VAL A 93 -32.95 -23.04 2.44
C VAL A 93 -33.56 -23.95 3.50
N GLY A 94 -33.84 -23.41 4.68
CA GLY A 94 -34.78 -24.03 5.60
C GLY A 94 -34.18 -24.92 6.68
N MET A 95 -33.30 -24.35 7.51
CA MET A 95 -33.18 -24.85 8.89
C MET A 95 -34.13 -24.02 9.75
N ASP A 96 -35.11 -24.67 10.37
CA ASP A 96 -35.98 -24.04 11.36
C ASP A 96 -35.21 -23.95 12.69
N MET A 97 -35.16 -22.76 13.26
CA MET A 97 -34.41 -22.46 14.49
C MET A 97 -35.33 -22.06 15.64
N GLY A 98 -36.58 -22.53 15.62
CA GLY A 98 -37.57 -22.23 16.64
C GLY A 98 -37.93 -20.74 16.61
N ASP A 99 -37.81 -20.08 17.77
CA ASP A 99 -38.19 -18.67 17.96
C ASP A 99 -37.43 -17.67 17.06
N PHE A 100 -36.29 -18.08 16.48
CA PHE A 100 -35.46 -17.23 15.62
C PHE A 100 -35.85 -17.27 14.13
N GLY A 101 -36.83 -18.09 13.78
CA GLY A 101 -37.35 -18.22 12.42
C GLY A 101 -36.40 -18.96 11.47
N ARG A 102 -36.70 -18.86 10.18
CA ARG A 102 -36.02 -19.64 9.14
C ARG A 102 -34.67 -19.04 8.81
N VAL A 103 -33.63 -19.88 8.77
CA VAL A 103 -32.33 -19.49 8.22
C VAL A 103 -32.21 -19.89 6.75
N SER A 104 -31.70 -18.93 5.97
CA SER A 104 -31.30 -19.14 4.59
C SER A 104 -29.89 -18.62 4.37
N LEU A 105 -29.10 -19.37 3.59
CA LEU A 105 -27.74 -19.01 3.23
C LEU A 105 -27.55 -19.26 1.74
N ARG A 106 -27.17 -18.22 1.01
CA ARG A 106 -26.82 -18.26 -0.40
C ARG A 106 -25.34 -17.90 -0.53
N VAL A 107 -24.56 -18.83 -1.06
CA VAL A 107 -23.14 -18.62 -1.39
C VAL A 107 -22.97 -18.73 -2.90
N ASN A 108 -22.36 -17.70 -3.49
CA ASN A 108 -21.97 -17.66 -4.89
C ASN A 108 -20.47 -17.33 -4.98
N GLY A 109 -19.77 -17.89 -5.96
CA GLY A 109 -18.37 -17.60 -6.21
C GLY A 109 -17.48 -18.82 -6.28
N ASN A 110 -16.17 -18.58 -6.40
CA ASN A 110 -15.16 -19.62 -6.49
C ASN A 110 -14.22 -19.58 -5.28
N ILE A 111 -13.88 -20.77 -4.80
CA ILE A 111 -12.84 -20.98 -3.80
C ILE A 111 -11.88 -21.98 -4.41
N ASN A 112 -10.66 -21.53 -4.70
CA ASN A 112 -9.57 -22.37 -5.14
C ASN A 112 -8.63 -22.59 -3.96
N ILE A 113 -8.38 -23.85 -3.62
CA ILE A 113 -7.45 -24.25 -2.56
C ILE A 113 -6.45 -25.20 -3.21
N ASN A 114 -5.18 -24.79 -3.23
CA ASN A 114 -4.08 -25.58 -3.72
C ASN A 114 -3.16 -25.93 -2.55
N GLY A 115 -2.84 -27.21 -2.41
CA GLY A 115 -1.90 -27.70 -1.41
C GLY A 115 -0.75 -28.42 -2.09
N LYS A 116 0.49 -28.03 -1.79
CA LYS A 116 1.69 -28.66 -2.33
C LYS A 116 2.61 -29.08 -1.19
N MET A 117 2.95 -30.36 -1.14
CA MET A 117 3.96 -30.88 -0.22
C MET A 117 5.32 -30.75 -0.91
N VAL A 118 6.22 -30.00 -0.30
CA VAL A 118 7.59 -29.78 -0.79
C VAL A 118 8.55 -30.59 0.06
N PHE A 119 9.32 -31.43 -0.62
CA PHE A 119 10.43 -32.18 -0.03
C PHE A 119 11.72 -31.48 -0.46
N GLN A 120 12.43 -30.87 0.49
CA GLN A 120 13.71 -30.24 0.24
C GLN A 120 14.80 -31.02 0.96
N ASP A 121 15.65 -31.68 0.18
CA ASP A 121 16.90 -32.25 0.67
C ASP A 121 17.98 -31.16 0.62
N GLN A 122 18.45 -30.70 1.78
CA GLN A 122 19.54 -29.73 1.88
C GLN A 122 20.87 -30.44 2.13
N GLU A 123 21.73 -30.46 1.11
CA GLU A 123 23.11 -30.94 1.24
C GLU A 123 24.00 -29.79 1.74
N LEU A 124 23.99 -29.52 3.05
CA LEU A 124 24.95 -28.63 3.69
C LEU A 124 26.05 -29.46 4.35
N VAL A 125 27.30 -29.22 3.95
CA VAL A 125 28.52 -29.96 4.36
C VAL A 125 28.77 -29.92 5.89
N ARG A 126 27.96 -29.17 6.66
CA ARG A 126 28.10 -29.03 8.13
C ARG A 126 26.74 -28.89 8.86
N SER A 127 25.69 -29.61 8.46
CA SER A 127 24.45 -29.68 9.26
C SER A 127 24.23 -31.09 9.80
N SER A 128 23.68 -31.19 11.01
CA SER A 128 23.41 -32.49 11.65
C SER A 128 22.36 -33.28 10.86
N ILE A 129 22.46 -34.62 10.85
CA ILE A 129 21.60 -35.56 10.09
C ILE A 129 20.08 -35.36 10.29
N ARG A 130 19.66 -34.63 11.32
CA ARG A 130 18.25 -34.27 11.58
C ARG A 130 17.75 -33.05 10.80
N GLU A 131 18.63 -32.26 10.21
CA GLU A 131 18.33 -31.02 9.47
C GLU A 131 18.38 -31.20 7.94
N THR A 132 18.75 -32.38 7.44
CA THR A 132 18.96 -32.65 6.01
C THR A 132 17.66 -32.77 5.21
N GLN A 133 16.52 -33.07 5.85
CA GLN A 133 15.23 -33.25 5.18
C GLN A 133 14.20 -32.28 5.74
N ASN A 134 13.86 -31.25 4.96
CA ASN A 134 12.80 -30.32 5.29
C ASN A 134 11.55 -30.68 4.46
N THR A 135 10.51 -31.15 5.13
CA THR A 135 9.19 -31.36 4.53
C THR A 135 8.28 -30.24 5.00
N HIS A 136 7.83 -29.38 4.09
CA HIS A 136 6.85 -28.35 4.40
C HIS A 136 5.66 -28.40 3.45
N LEU A 137 4.51 -28.03 3.97
CA LEU A 137 3.25 -28.01 3.24
C LEU A 137 2.91 -26.57 2.88
N GLU A 138 2.92 -26.27 1.58
CA GLU A 138 2.50 -24.99 1.04
C GLU A 138 1.00 -25.02 0.76
N PHE A 139 0.26 -24.07 1.32
CA PHE A 139 -1.16 -23.87 1.03
C PHE A 139 -1.36 -22.51 0.35
N ASP A 140 -1.92 -22.52 -0.85
CA ASP A 140 -2.38 -21.33 -1.55
C ASP A 140 -3.91 -21.36 -1.65
N GLN A 141 -4.57 -20.30 -1.18
CA GLN A 141 -6.02 -20.20 -1.19
C GLN A 141 -6.45 -18.89 -1.83
N LYS A 142 -7.19 -19.01 -2.94
CA LYS A 142 -7.80 -17.89 -3.66
C LYS A 142 -9.31 -17.99 -3.53
N GLN A 143 -9.94 -16.93 -3.04
CA GLN A 143 -11.38 -16.89 -2.80
C GLN A 143 -11.95 -15.64 -3.47
N ALA A 144 -12.96 -15.79 -4.31
CA ALA A 144 -13.84 -14.69 -4.71
C ALA A 144 -15.30 -15.13 -4.50
N VAL A 145 -15.88 -14.68 -3.39
CA VAL A 145 -17.16 -15.16 -2.88
C VAL A 145 -18.10 -14.01 -2.53
N ASN A 146 -19.37 -14.21 -2.87
CA ASN A 146 -20.49 -13.38 -2.50
C ASN A 146 -21.48 -14.23 -1.68
N ILE A 147 -21.73 -13.82 -0.44
CA ILE A 147 -22.52 -14.54 0.54
C ILE A 147 -23.69 -13.64 0.96
N GLU A 148 -24.89 -14.18 0.92
CA GLU A 148 -26.10 -13.57 1.47
C GLU A 148 -26.78 -14.56 2.40
N GLY A 149 -26.88 -14.21 3.68
CA GLY A 149 -27.60 -14.98 4.68
C GLY A 149 -28.77 -14.18 5.26
N LYS A 150 -29.89 -14.83 5.55
CA LYS A 150 -31.00 -14.26 6.30
C LYS A 150 -31.38 -15.16 7.46
N ILE A 151 -31.65 -14.57 8.61
CA ILE A 151 -32.15 -15.24 9.82
C ILE A 151 -33.49 -14.60 10.17
N GLY A 152 -34.57 -15.34 9.94
CA GLY A 152 -35.92 -14.81 9.98
C GLY A 152 -36.08 -13.60 9.07
N ASP A 153 -36.88 -12.64 9.52
CA ASP A 153 -37.14 -11.39 8.78
C ASP A 153 -36.29 -10.22 9.28
N ARG A 154 -35.59 -10.39 10.41
CA ARG A 154 -34.92 -9.30 11.12
C ARG A 154 -33.43 -9.18 10.83
N ILE A 155 -32.72 -10.28 10.53
CA ILE A 155 -31.25 -10.24 10.36
C ILE A 155 -30.87 -10.62 8.93
N THR A 156 -30.08 -9.76 8.30
CA THR A 156 -29.47 -10.01 6.99
C THR A 156 -27.96 -9.84 7.06
N VAL A 157 -27.22 -10.80 6.50
CA VAL A 157 -25.76 -10.78 6.40
C VAL A 157 -25.39 -10.80 4.92
N LYS A 158 -24.63 -9.79 4.48
CA LYS A 158 -24.09 -9.70 3.12
C LYS A 158 -22.58 -9.60 3.20
N MET A 159 -21.87 -10.48 2.51
CA MET A 159 -20.42 -10.48 2.47
C MET A 159 -19.95 -10.66 1.04
N ASP A 160 -19.04 -9.80 0.61
CA ASP A 160 -18.45 -9.79 -0.71
C ASP A 160 -16.93 -9.70 -0.52
N ARG A 161 -16.25 -10.83 -0.77
CA ARG A 161 -14.83 -10.98 -0.46
C ARG A 161 -14.09 -11.57 -1.65
N ASP A 162 -13.02 -10.91 -2.04
CA ASP A 162 -12.05 -11.36 -3.02
C ASP A 162 -10.63 -11.22 -2.46
N SER A 163 -9.90 -12.34 -2.40
CA SER A 163 -8.52 -12.38 -1.90
C SER A 163 -7.51 -11.76 -2.85
N GLU A 164 -7.86 -11.51 -4.12
CA GLU A 164 -6.98 -10.93 -5.14
C GLU A 164 -7.23 -9.43 -5.36
N ARG A 165 -8.06 -8.77 -4.55
CA ARG A 165 -8.27 -7.31 -4.61
C ARG A 165 -7.00 -6.55 -4.24
N ASP A 166 -6.72 -5.49 -5.00
CA ASP A 166 -5.58 -4.59 -4.77
C ASP A 166 -5.64 -3.90 -3.40
N PHE A 167 -6.87 -3.64 -2.91
CA PHE A 167 -7.09 -2.96 -1.65
C PHE A 167 -8.04 -3.72 -0.72
N ASP A 168 -7.61 -3.91 0.54
CA ASP A 168 -8.38 -4.61 1.57
C ASP A 168 -9.76 -4.00 1.86
N TRP A 169 -9.93 -2.68 1.68
CA TRP A 169 -11.18 -1.98 1.98
C TRP A 169 -12.29 -2.26 0.96
N GLU A 170 -11.94 -2.77 -0.22
CA GLU A 170 -12.93 -3.19 -1.21
C GLU A 170 -13.69 -4.44 -0.75
N ASN A 171 -13.09 -5.26 0.14
CA ASN A 171 -13.77 -6.38 0.76
C ASN A 171 -14.84 -5.89 1.74
N ASN A 172 -16.09 -6.29 1.50
CA ASN A 172 -17.24 -5.78 2.21
C ASN A 172 -17.93 -6.87 3.03
N ILE A 173 -18.22 -6.57 4.29
CA ILE A 173 -19.13 -7.35 5.12
C ILE A 173 -20.15 -6.40 5.74
N ARG A 174 -21.43 -6.73 5.66
CA ARG A 174 -22.52 -5.97 6.26
C ARG A 174 -23.47 -6.91 6.95
N ILE A 175 -23.66 -6.68 8.24
CA ILE A 175 -24.69 -7.34 9.04
C ILE A 175 -25.72 -6.26 9.36
N SER A 176 -26.99 -6.50 9.04
CA SER A 176 -28.09 -5.59 9.33
C SER A 176 -29.17 -6.29 10.12
N TYR A 177 -29.56 -5.69 11.25
CA TYR A 177 -30.76 -5.99 12.00
C TYR A 177 -31.81 -4.91 11.73
N GLU A 178 -33.04 -5.33 11.49
CA GLU A 178 -34.22 -4.48 11.33
C GLU A 178 -35.23 -4.86 12.42
N GLY A 179 -35.56 -3.89 13.27
CA GLY A 179 -36.57 -4.02 14.31
C GLY A 179 -37.98 -3.87 13.75
N GLU A 180 -38.98 -4.25 14.54
CA GLU A 180 -40.38 -4.02 14.21
C GLU A 180 -40.78 -2.55 14.44
N GLU A 181 -41.96 -2.16 13.98
CA GLU A 181 -42.44 -0.77 14.05
C GLU A 181 -42.46 -0.22 15.49
N ASP A 182 -42.80 -1.07 16.46
CA ASP A 182 -42.88 -0.74 17.88
C ASP A 182 -41.54 -0.85 18.64
N ASP A 183 -40.47 -1.33 17.99
CA ASP A 183 -39.17 -1.52 18.65
C ASP A 183 -38.44 -0.17 18.84
N ILE A 184 -37.88 0.06 20.04
CA ILE A 184 -37.03 1.26 20.27
C ILE A 184 -35.81 1.24 19.34
N VAL A 185 -35.23 0.07 19.08
CA VAL A 185 -34.10 -0.11 18.17
C VAL A 185 -34.63 -0.47 16.79
N GLN A 186 -34.61 0.50 15.89
CA GLN A 186 -35.16 0.37 14.54
C GLN A 186 -34.19 -0.33 13.60
N LYS A 187 -32.89 -0.02 13.70
CA LYS A 187 -31.88 -0.61 12.82
C LYS A 187 -30.51 -0.71 13.48
N VAL A 188 -29.82 -1.83 13.32
CA VAL A 188 -28.40 -1.97 13.68
C VAL A 188 -27.63 -2.48 12.48
N GLU A 189 -26.56 -1.79 12.10
CA GLU A 189 -25.65 -2.15 11.01
C GLU A 189 -24.24 -2.36 11.56
N ALA A 190 -23.56 -3.44 11.18
CA ALA A 190 -22.19 -3.72 11.54
C ALA A 190 -21.34 -4.10 10.31
N GLY A 191 -20.05 -3.76 10.33
CA GLY A 191 -19.11 -3.98 9.23
C GLY A 191 -18.95 -2.71 8.38
N ASN A 192 -19.02 -2.83 7.06
CA ASN A 192 -18.90 -1.73 6.10
C ASN A 192 -20.18 -0.88 6.11
N ILE A 193 -20.17 0.18 6.92
CA ILE A 193 -21.27 1.12 7.08
C ILE A 193 -21.02 2.41 6.26
N SER A 194 -22.11 3.11 5.94
CA SER A 194 -22.06 4.42 5.28
C SER A 194 -22.73 5.46 6.15
N LEU A 195 -22.14 6.65 6.18
CA LEU A 195 -22.66 7.79 6.93
C LEU A 195 -23.09 8.89 5.97
N SER A 196 -24.38 9.21 6.02
CA SER A 196 -24.97 10.38 5.38
C SER A 196 -25.71 11.17 6.46
N LEU A 197 -25.06 12.22 6.99
CA LEU A 197 -25.73 13.16 7.89
C LEU A 197 -26.35 14.28 7.06
N PRO A 198 -27.61 14.67 7.30
CA PRO A 198 -28.18 15.86 6.68
C PRO A 198 -27.32 17.08 7.02
N ALA A 199 -27.00 17.89 6.01
CA ALA A 199 -26.18 19.08 6.20
C ALA A 199 -26.92 20.07 7.11
N THR A 200 -26.38 20.32 8.30
CA THR A 200 -26.84 21.41 9.18
C THR A 200 -25.77 22.49 9.23
N GLN A 201 -26.20 23.74 9.43
CA GLN A 201 -25.37 24.94 9.36
C GLN A 201 -24.18 24.95 10.35
N PHE A 202 -24.15 24.02 11.32
CA PHE A 202 -23.16 23.95 12.40
C PHE A 202 -22.32 22.66 12.41
N VAL A 203 -22.50 21.75 11.45
CA VAL A 203 -21.72 20.52 11.37
C VAL A 203 -20.54 20.72 10.40
N THR A 204 -19.34 20.87 10.95
CA THR A 204 -18.06 20.89 10.21
C THR A 204 -17.71 19.55 9.55
N PHE A 205 -18.50 18.51 9.82
CA PHE A 205 -18.42 17.19 9.19
C PHE A 205 -19.45 17.07 8.06
N SER A 206 -19.40 17.98 7.09
CA SER A 206 -20.21 17.89 5.88
C SER A 206 -19.51 16.95 4.90
N GLY A 207 -19.78 15.65 5.00
CA GLY A 207 -19.25 14.67 4.06
C GLY A 207 -20.03 13.37 4.09
N GLN A 208 -20.39 12.86 2.90
CA GLN A 208 -20.73 11.45 2.75
C GLN A 208 -19.43 10.66 2.98
N ASN A 209 -19.37 9.93 4.09
CA ASN A 209 -18.26 9.03 4.36
C ASN A 209 -18.67 7.61 3.97
N SER A 210 -18.12 7.13 2.86
CA SER A 210 -18.24 5.74 2.39
C SER A 210 -17.00 4.96 2.77
N GLY A 211 -17.16 3.72 3.25
CA GLY A 211 -16.02 2.82 3.55
C GLY A 211 -15.58 2.79 5.02
N LEU A 212 -16.47 3.14 5.95
CA LEU A 212 -16.21 3.01 7.38
C LEU A 212 -16.41 1.55 7.81
N PHE A 213 -15.50 1.02 8.63
CA PHE A 213 -15.71 -0.26 9.30
C PHE A 213 -16.13 -0.01 10.74
N GLY A 214 -17.34 -0.39 11.13
CA GLY A 214 -17.86 -0.07 12.46
C GLY A 214 -19.27 -0.58 12.74
N LEU A 215 -19.86 -0.02 13.78
CA LEU A 215 -21.22 -0.27 14.22
C LEU A 215 -22.04 1.03 14.12
N LYS A 216 -23.27 0.91 13.62
CA LYS A 216 -24.25 1.98 13.53
C LYS A 216 -25.59 1.49 14.08
N ALA A 217 -26.19 2.22 14.99
CA ALA A 217 -27.51 1.93 15.54
C ALA A 217 -28.43 3.14 15.35
N ILE A 218 -29.66 2.89 14.91
CA ILE A 218 -30.74 3.87 14.80
C ILE A 218 -31.83 3.45 15.78
N SER A 219 -32.15 4.34 16.70
CA SER A 219 -33.19 4.14 17.70
C SER A 219 -34.20 5.27 17.67
N LYS A 220 -35.47 4.97 17.89
CA LYS A 220 -36.56 5.95 17.92
C LYS A 220 -37.18 5.98 19.31
N ILE A 221 -37.10 7.13 19.97
CA ILE A 221 -37.66 7.35 21.31
C ILE A 221 -38.76 8.41 21.18
N GLY A 222 -39.99 7.94 20.97
CA GLY A 222 -41.13 8.81 20.66
C GLY A 222 -40.92 9.58 19.34
N PRO A 223 -40.89 10.93 19.34
CA PRO A 223 -40.64 11.72 18.14
C PRO A 223 -39.15 11.94 17.84
N VAL A 224 -38.23 11.39 18.65
CA VAL A 224 -36.78 11.63 18.54
C VAL A 224 -36.08 10.44 17.93
N ASP A 225 -35.37 10.67 16.82
CA ASP A 225 -34.47 9.70 16.21
C ASP A 225 -33.03 9.91 16.74
N VAL A 226 -32.46 8.86 17.32
CA VAL A 226 -31.08 8.82 17.83
C VAL A 226 -30.27 7.89 16.94
N THR A 227 -29.23 8.43 16.29
CA THR A 227 -28.28 7.64 15.51
C THR A 227 -26.92 7.60 16.21
N THR A 228 -26.47 6.40 16.59
CA THR A 228 -25.20 6.16 17.27
C THR A 228 -24.23 5.45 16.34
N ILE A 229 -23.00 5.95 16.23
CA ILE A 229 -21.98 5.39 15.32
C ILE A 229 -20.64 5.28 16.05
N ALA A 230 -20.03 4.10 15.96
CA ALA A 230 -18.65 3.85 16.37
C ALA A 230 -17.92 3.17 15.22
N SER A 231 -16.96 3.86 14.59
CA SER A 231 -16.30 3.35 13.38
C SER A 231 -14.84 3.74 13.28
N ILE A 232 -14.07 2.89 12.60
CA ILE A 232 -12.69 3.17 12.19
C ILE A 232 -12.71 3.55 10.71
N GLU A 233 -12.18 4.73 10.37
CA GLU A 233 -12.00 5.17 9.00
C GLU A 233 -10.74 4.53 8.42
N LYS A 234 -10.92 3.67 7.41
CA LYS A 234 -9.82 3.01 6.70
C LYS A 234 -9.36 3.78 5.44
N THR A 235 -10.05 4.88 5.10
CA THR A 235 -9.80 5.64 3.88
C THR A 235 -8.89 6.84 4.14
N LYS A 236 -7.80 6.94 3.38
CA LYS A 236 -6.95 8.13 3.35
C LYS A 236 -7.58 9.17 2.41
N LYS A 237 -8.05 10.29 2.94
CA LYS A 237 -8.58 11.41 2.14
C LYS A 237 -7.46 12.06 1.35
N GLU A 238 -7.27 11.67 0.09
CA GLU A 238 -6.38 12.37 -0.83
C GLU A 238 -7.18 13.37 -1.67
N GLN A 239 -7.01 14.66 -1.38
CA GLN A 239 -7.60 15.74 -2.17
C GLN A 239 -6.62 16.15 -3.26
N LEU A 240 -6.86 15.70 -4.49
CA LEU A 240 -6.20 16.24 -5.67
C LEU A 240 -6.95 17.49 -6.11
N LYS A 241 -6.33 18.67 -5.94
CA LYS A 241 -6.87 19.92 -6.49
C LYS A 241 -6.61 19.95 -8.00
N TYR A 242 -7.64 19.60 -8.76
CA TYR A 242 -7.62 19.66 -10.22
C TYR A 242 -7.71 21.13 -10.67
N LYS A 243 -6.62 21.67 -11.23
CA LYS A 243 -6.63 22.86 -12.08
C LYS A 243 -6.16 22.40 -13.45
N GLY A 244 -6.96 22.68 -14.49
CA GLY A 244 -6.82 22.18 -15.87
C GLY A 244 -5.43 21.76 -16.36
N SER A 245 -5.41 20.60 -17.02
CA SER A 245 -4.44 20.10 -18.00
C SER A 245 -3.01 19.73 -17.56
N ASN A 246 -2.57 19.94 -16.32
CA ASN A 246 -1.31 19.34 -15.84
C ASN A 246 -1.37 19.07 -14.34
N GLU A 247 -1.00 17.85 -13.95
CA GLU A 247 -0.79 17.46 -12.55
C GLU A 247 0.21 18.41 -11.88
N SER A 248 -0.30 19.42 -11.18
CA SER A 248 0.53 20.33 -10.41
C SER A 248 0.81 19.69 -9.06
N ALA A 249 1.78 18.77 -9.03
CA ALA A 249 2.39 18.36 -7.78
C ALA A 249 3.07 19.58 -7.16
N ILE A 250 2.62 20.01 -5.97
CA ILE A 250 3.30 21.07 -5.22
C ILE A 250 4.62 20.48 -4.73
N VAL A 251 5.70 20.69 -5.50
CA VAL A 251 7.04 20.29 -5.08
C VAL A 251 7.49 21.26 -3.98
N LYS A 252 7.48 20.78 -2.73
CA LYS A 252 8.11 21.49 -1.62
C LYS A 252 9.59 21.09 -1.57
N ILE A 253 10.46 22.00 -2.01
CA ILE A 253 11.91 21.84 -1.88
C ILE A 253 12.34 22.61 -0.63
N ARG A 254 13.17 21.99 0.23
CA ARG A 254 13.74 22.69 1.39
C ARG A 254 14.92 23.54 0.93
N ASP A 255 15.14 24.69 1.57
CA ASP A 255 16.31 25.54 1.27
C ASP A 255 17.65 24.81 1.45
N SER A 256 17.68 23.79 2.32
CA SER A 256 18.83 22.90 2.51
C SER A 256 19.13 21.98 1.32
N ASP A 257 18.12 21.69 0.49
CA ASP A 257 18.18 20.68 -0.56
C ASP A 257 18.65 21.28 -1.89
N TYR A 258 19.67 22.14 -1.82
CA TYR A 258 20.28 22.74 -3.00
C TYR A 258 21.10 21.71 -3.78
N ILE A 259 21.15 21.88 -5.11
CA ILE A 259 21.94 21.00 -5.97
C ILE A 259 23.41 21.41 -5.89
N LYS A 260 24.24 20.51 -5.34
CA LYS A 260 25.69 20.69 -5.26
C LYS A 260 26.36 20.50 -6.63
N ASN A 261 27.45 21.23 -6.87
CA ASN A 261 28.36 21.08 -8.02
C ASN A 261 27.69 21.13 -9.40
N GLN A 262 26.65 21.96 -9.54
CA GLN A 262 25.97 22.16 -10.82
C GLN A 262 26.06 23.60 -11.33
N TYR A 263 26.10 24.59 -10.44
CA TYR A 263 26.17 26.00 -10.77
C TYR A 263 27.48 26.59 -10.28
N PHE A 264 28.17 27.33 -11.14
CA PHE A 264 29.45 27.95 -10.83
C PHE A 264 29.48 29.39 -11.35
N TYR A 265 29.98 30.32 -10.55
CA TYR A 265 30.26 31.67 -11.01
C TYR A 265 31.57 31.66 -11.82
N ILE A 266 31.58 32.37 -12.94
CA ILE A 266 32.75 32.50 -13.82
C ILE A 266 33.82 33.38 -13.15
N HIS A 267 33.40 34.40 -12.42
CA HIS A 267 34.29 35.27 -11.68
C HIS A 267 33.64 35.76 -10.38
N LYS A 268 34.45 36.02 -9.34
CA LYS A 268 33.97 36.52 -8.03
C LYS A 268 33.20 37.85 -8.14
N TRP A 269 33.47 38.64 -9.16
CA TRP A 269 32.76 39.90 -9.44
C TRP A 269 31.28 39.70 -9.71
N PHE A 270 30.89 38.62 -10.40
CA PHE A 270 29.47 38.34 -10.66
C PHE A 270 28.73 37.87 -9.41
N ARG A 271 29.43 37.25 -8.45
CA ARG A 271 28.84 36.87 -7.16
C ARG A 271 28.70 38.07 -6.22
N ASN A 272 29.79 38.79 -6.00
CA ASN A 272 29.90 39.80 -4.94
C ASN A 272 29.60 41.23 -5.43
N GLY A 273 29.55 41.44 -6.73
CA GLY A 273 29.51 42.75 -7.36
C GLY A 273 30.88 43.44 -7.38
N ILE A 274 31.04 44.40 -8.28
CA ILE A 274 32.15 45.35 -8.32
C ILE A 274 31.70 46.67 -8.95
N ASP A 275 32.24 47.78 -8.44
CA ASP A 275 32.10 49.11 -9.00
C ASP A 275 33.47 49.78 -8.99
N THR A 276 34.14 49.84 -10.15
CA THR A 276 35.53 50.28 -10.24
C THR A 276 35.85 50.90 -11.61
N THR A 277 37.04 51.49 -11.72
CA THR A 277 37.60 51.94 -12.99
C THR A 277 38.90 51.20 -13.25
N LEU A 278 38.96 50.42 -14.34
CA LEU A 278 40.15 49.68 -14.75
C LEU A 278 40.68 50.28 -16.05
N ASN A 279 41.95 50.71 -16.05
CA ASN A 279 42.61 51.32 -17.22
C ASN A 279 41.80 52.47 -17.85
N GLY A 280 41.17 53.31 -17.01
CA GLY A 280 40.36 54.45 -17.46
C GLY A 280 38.95 54.09 -17.94
N THR A 281 38.56 52.81 -17.92
CA THR A 281 37.21 52.37 -18.30
C THR A 281 36.39 51.99 -17.07
N TYR A 282 35.17 52.52 -17.00
CA TYR A 282 34.24 52.27 -15.90
C TYR A 282 33.65 50.85 -15.98
N ILE A 283 33.73 50.10 -14.90
CA ILE A 283 33.27 48.71 -14.75
C ILE A 283 32.29 48.65 -13.58
N ASN A 284 31.05 48.28 -13.88
CA ASN A 284 30.00 48.07 -12.91
C ASN A 284 29.33 46.70 -13.15
N ILE A 285 29.45 45.81 -12.17
CA ILE A 285 28.78 44.52 -12.12
C ILE A 285 28.01 44.49 -10.79
N PRO A 286 26.68 44.52 -10.80
CA PRO A 286 25.89 44.37 -9.58
C PRO A 286 26.12 43.00 -8.92
N PRO A 287 25.98 42.90 -7.58
CA PRO A 287 26.02 41.61 -6.89
C PRO A 287 24.85 40.72 -7.33
N PHE A 288 25.06 39.40 -7.34
CA PHE A 288 24.02 38.44 -7.75
C PHE A 288 22.78 38.47 -6.82
N TYR A 289 23.01 38.79 -5.54
CA TYR A 289 21.97 38.98 -4.52
C TYR A 289 22.22 40.25 -3.70
N PRO A 290 21.16 40.89 -3.16
CA PRO A 290 19.75 40.51 -3.22
C PRO A 290 19.07 40.79 -4.58
N LEU A 291 17.91 40.18 -4.81
CA LEU A 291 17.07 40.48 -5.98
C LEU A 291 16.35 41.82 -5.80
N TYR A 292 16.17 42.56 -6.89
CA TYR A 292 15.34 43.77 -6.94
C TYR A 292 14.05 43.47 -7.71
N GLU A 293 12.90 43.62 -7.05
CA GLU A 293 11.58 43.27 -7.63
C GLU A 293 11.52 41.85 -8.23
N GLY A 294 12.28 40.91 -7.65
CA GLY A 294 12.36 39.52 -8.11
C GLY A 294 13.28 39.27 -9.31
N ALA A 295 14.01 40.29 -9.78
CA ALA A 295 14.96 40.19 -10.87
C ALA A 295 16.41 40.43 -10.41
N HIS A 296 17.36 39.84 -11.14
CA HIS A 296 18.78 40.17 -11.00
C HIS A 296 19.08 41.48 -11.73
N LEU A 297 19.97 42.28 -11.15
CA LEU A 297 20.47 43.49 -11.79
C LEU A 297 21.59 43.14 -12.78
N VAL A 298 21.59 43.82 -13.93
CA VAL A 298 22.59 43.62 -14.99
C VAL A 298 23.40 44.91 -15.15
N GLY A 299 24.73 44.76 -15.11
CA GLY A 299 25.67 45.87 -15.19
C GLY A 299 26.06 46.26 -16.61
N ASN A 300 27.17 47.01 -16.72
CA ASN A 300 27.71 47.46 -18.00
C ASN A 300 28.72 46.48 -18.63
N VAL A 301 28.89 45.29 -18.05
CA VAL A 301 29.80 44.24 -18.51
C VAL A 301 29.01 43.06 -19.07
N ILE A 302 29.55 42.43 -20.12
CA ILE A 302 29.05 41.17 -20.66
C ILE A 302 30.23 40.21 -20.89
N ILE A 303 29.99 38.92 -20.70
CA ILE A 303 30.96 37.87 -21.04
C ILE A 303 30.87 37.53 -22.53
N ARG A 304 32.02 37.46 -23.19
CA ARG A 304 32.20 37.03 -24.58
C ARG A 304 33.27 35.95 -24.64
N ASP A 305 33.27 35.21 -25.74
CA ASP A 305 34.30 34.22 -26.09
C ASP A 305 34.62 33.28 -24.91
N PHE A 306 33.56 32.76 -24.28
CA PHE A 306 33.68 31.87 -23.14
C PHE A 306 33.90 30.43 -23.61
N ASP A 307 34.98 29.81 -23.14
CA ASP A 307 35.24 28.40 -23.29
C ASP A 307 35.45 27.74 -21.93
N LEU A 308 34.88 26.54 -21.78
CA LEU A 308 35.01 25.72 -20.58
C LEU A 308 35.77 24.46 -20.90
N TYR A 309 36.68 24.11 -20.01
CA TYR A 309 37.53 22.95 -20.13
C TYR A 309 37.43 22.11 -18.87
N LYS A 310 37.46 20.79 -19.05
CA LYS A 310 37.43 19.81 -17.96
C LYS A 310 38.71 19.00 -17.96
N LEU A 311 39.31 18.82 -16.79
CA LEU A 311 40.45 17.93 -16.60
C LEU A 311 40.06 16.47 -16.87
N GLU A 312 40.82 15.79 -17.70
CA GLU A 312 40.61 14.39 -18.06
C GLU A 312 41.85 13.55 -17.69
N SER A 313 41.63 12.37 -17.09
CA SER A 313 42.71 11.51 -16.60
C SER A 313 43.39 10.67 -17.68
N ALA A 314 42.88 10.68 -18.92
CA ALA A 314 43.38 9.88 -20.03
C ALA A 314 44.04 10.76 -21.10
N ASN A 315 45.14 10.27 -21.69
CA ASN A 315 45.75 10.85 -22.88
C ASN A 315 44.84 10.56 -24.10
N ASP A 316 43.76 11.31 -24.24
CA ASP A 316 42.93 11.34 -25.43
C ASP A 316 43.49 12.39 -26.39
N ALA A 317 43.60 12.06 -27.69
CA ALA A 317 44.09 12.98 -28.72
C ALA A 317 43.22 14.24 -28.90
N SER A 318 42.05 14.28 -28.26
CA SER A 318 41.14 15.43 -28.21
C SER A 318 41.31 16.35 -26.98
N THR A 319 42.40 16.18 -26.23
CA THR A 319 42.70 16.98 -25.03
C THR A 319 43.95 17.82 -25.19
N ASP A 320 43.93 19.02 -24.61
CA ASP A 320 45.03 19.97 -24.65
C ASP A 320 45.75 20.02 -23.29
N PRO A 321 47.10 19.94 -23.22
CA PRO A 321 47.82 20.07 -21.96
C PRO A 321 47.76 21.53 -21.46
N GLY A 322 47.52 21.71 -20.16
CA GLY A 322 47.43 23.05 -19.56
C GLY A 322 47.47 23.03 -18.03
N ILE A 323 47.50 24.24 -17.45
CA ILE A 323 47.47 24.46 -16.00
C ILE A 323 46.32 25.43 -15.69
N ALA A 324 45.34 24.97 -14.91
CA ALA A 324 44.27 25.84 -14.41
C ALA A 324 44.68 26.45 -13.07
N TYR A 325 44.66 27.78 -12.96
CA TYR A 325 44.96 28.52 -11.73
C TYR A 325 43.68 29.05 -11.08
N ALA A 326 43.55 28.94 -9.76
CA ALA A 326 42.42 29.51 -9.03
C ALA A 326 42.46 31.06 -8.97
N ASN A 327 43.65 31.66 -9.11
CA ASN A 327 43.85 33.11 -9.21
C ASN A 327 44.99 33.47 -10.18
N LEU A 328 44.66 33.99 -11.36
CA LEU A 328 45.68 34.37 -12.36
C LEU A 328 46.57 35.55 -11.94
N ASN A 329 46.15 36.36 -10.97
CA ASN A 329 46.94 37.51 -10.49
C ASN A 329 48.03 37.12 -9.47
N ASP A 330 47.99 35.88 -8.95
CA ASP A 330 48.94 35.36 -7.97
C ASP A 330 49.25 33.88 -8.27
N LYS A 331 49.92 33.65 -9.41
CA LYS A 331 50.18 32.30 -9.92
C LYS A 331 51.12 31.48 -9.02
N GLU A 332 51.93 32.12 -8.18
CA GLU A 332 52.91 31.45 -7.32
C GLU A 332 52.30 30.89 -6.04
N ASN A 333 51.24 31.52 -5.50
CA ASN A 333 50.64 31.14 -4.21
C ASN A 333 49.20 30.63 -4.33
N THR A 334 48.72 30.37 -5.54
CA THR A 334 47.34 29.90 -5.78
C THR A 334 47.29 28.40 -6.02
N GLU A 335 46.16 27.79 -5.65
CA GLU A 335 45.84 26.41 -6.05
C GLU A 335 45.86 26.31 -7.58
N SER A 336 46.63 25.36 -8.09
CA SER A 336 46.76 25.11 -9.52
C SER A 336 46.65 23.63 -9.83
N GLN A 337 46.01 23.30 -10.94
CA GLN A 337 45.87 21.93 -11.40
C GLN A 337 46.47 21.80 -12.80
N GLU A 338 47.51 20.97 -12.92
CA GLU A 338 48.13 20.61 -14.20
C GLU A 338 47.50 19.32 -14.75
N GLY A 339 47.33 19.27 -16.07
CA GLY A 339 46.98 18.05 -16.79
C GLY A 339 46.40 18.31 -18.16
N ASN A 340 45.70 17.32 -18.71
CA ASN A 340 45.06 17.42 -20.02
C ASN A 340 43.60 17.85 -19.87
N TYR A 341 43.22 18.84 -20.65
CA TYR A 341 41.93 19.51 -20.58
C TYR A 341 41.13 19.24 -21.85
N LYS A 342 39.91 18.72 -21.69
CA LYS A 342 38.94 18.56 -22.77
C LYS A 342 38.04 19.80 -22.82
N ARG A 343 37.94 20.43 -24.00
CA ARG A 343 36.96 21.49 -24.23
C ARG A 343 35.53 20.92 -24.17
N LEU A 344 34.66 21.60 -23.45
CA LEU A 344 33.23 21.27 -23.33
C LEU A 344 32.41 22.10 -24.30
N GLU A 345 31.32 21.52 -24.80
CA GLU A 345 30.47 22.13 -25.81
C GLU A 345 29.28 22.88 -25.19
N PRO A 346 29.09 24.18 -25.52
CA PRO A 346 27.91 24.93 -25.09
C PRO A 346 26.61 24.28 -25.57
N GLY A 347 25.62 24.23 -24.69
CA GLY A 347 24.33 23.62 -24.97
C GLY A 347 24.32 22.10 -24.85
N GLN A 348 25.45 21.40 -25.03
CA GLN A 348 25.54 19.95 -24.79
C GLN A 348 26.00 19.66 -23.37
N ASP A 349 27.13 20.22 -22.95
CA ASP A 349 27.76 19.91 -21.67
C ASP A 349 27.40 20.93 -20.58
N TYR A 350 27.25 22.20 -20.98
CA TYR A 350 26.90 23.29 -20.06
C TYR A 350 26.03 24.36 -20.72
N SER A 351 25.47 25.23 -19.89
CA SER A 351 24.79 26.46 -20.31
C SER A 351 25.42 27.64 -19.56
N ILE A 352 25.44 28.81 -20.18
CA ILE A 352 26.06 30.01 -19.63
C ILE A 352 25.06 31.17 -19.63
N SER A 353 25.08 31.96 -18.56
CA SER A 353 24.49 33.29 -18.54
C SER A 353 25.59 34.33 -18.70
N ASN A 354 25.70 34.91 -19.90
CA ASN A 354 26.72 35.92 -20.21
C ASN A 354 26.54 37.22 -19.42
N ASP A 355 25.30 37.51 -19.02
CA ASP A 355 24.94 38.72 -18.27
C ASP A 355 25.18 38.57 -16.76
N LEU A 356 24.84 37.40 -16.22
CA LEU A 356 24.92 37.14 -14.77
C LEU A 356 26.19 36.39 -14.37
N GLY A 357 27.02 36.02 -15.35
CA GLY A 357 28.33 35.42 -15.17
C GLY A 357 28.37 34.14 -14.37
N PHE A 358 27.44 33.22 -14.66
CA PHE A 358 27.47 31.87 -14.13
C PHE A 358 27.27 30.84 -15.24
N ILE A 359 27.79 29.64 -14.99
CA ILE A 359 27.53 28.45 -15.79
C ILE A 359 26.69 27.45 -15.01
N ARG A 360 25.95 26.63 -15.75
CA ARG A 360 25.23 25.47 -15.25
C ARG A 360 25.64 24.24 -16.06
N LEU A 361 26.24 23.25 -15.40
CA LEU A 361 26.57 21.96 -16.00
C LEU A 361 25.30 21.11 -16.21
N ARG A 362 25.23 20.38 -17.32
CA ARG A 362 24.10 19.45 -17.59
C ARG A 362 24.17 18.20 -16.72
N SER A 363 25.36 17.64 -16.56
CA SER A 363 25.66 16.55 -15.62
C SER A 363 26.30 17.10 -14.35
N ARG A 364 26.03 16.46 -13.21
CA ARG A 364 26.69 16.84 -11.94
C ARG A 364 28.15 16.42 -12.00
N SER A 365 29.05 17.32 -11.62
CA SER A 365 30.47 16.97 -11.50
C SER A 365 30.78 16.48 -10.08
N SER A 366 31.47 15.35 -9.98
CA SER A 366 32.02 14.83 -8.73
C SER A 366 33.52 14.98 -8.73
N ASN A 367 34.01 16.05 -8.08
CA ASN A 367 35.42 16.22 -7.72
C ASN A 367 36.37 16.35 -8.94
N GLU A 368 35.98 17.15 -9.93
CA GLU A 368 36.76 17.40 -11.15
C GLU A 368 37.22 18.86 -11.19
N ALA A 369 38.39 19.10 -11.78
CA ALA A 369 38.90 20.44 -12.00
C ALA A 369 38.41 20.97 -13.35
N PHE A 370 37.99 22.24 -13.36
CA PHE A 370 37.60 22.95 -14.57
C PHE A 370 38.49 24.18 -14.77
N GLY A 371 38.82 24.45 -16.03
CA GLY A 371 39.44 25.69 -16.48
C GLY A 371 38.46 26.43 -17.38
N CYS A 372 38.50 27.76 -17.39
CA CYS A 372 37.74 28.54 -18.36
C CYS A 372 38.57 29.69 -18.92
N THR A 373 38.33 30.01 -20.18
CA THR A 373 38.81 31.24 -20.80
C THR A 373 37.59 32.10 -21.12
N PHE A 374 37.73 33.42 -21.00
CA PHE A 374 36.66 34.36 -21.29
C PHE A 374 37.17 35.79 -21.47
N VAL A 375 36.34 36.59 -22.15
CA VAL A 375 36.55 38.02 -22.33
C VAL A 375 35.43 38.78 -21.65
N LEU A 376 35.77 39.69 -20.74
CA LEU A 376 34.83 40.70 -20.26
C LEU A 376 34.86 41.87 -21.23
N ALA A 377 33.70 42.25 -21.75
CA ALA A 377 33.54 43.38 -22.66
C ALA A 377 32.53 44.39 -22.12
N ASN A 378 32.71 45.66 -22.47
CA ASN A 378 31.70 46.68 -22.21
C ASN A 378 30.45 46.38 -23.05
N ARG A 379 29.28 46.37 -22.42
CA ARG A 379 28.02 46.02 -23.07
C ARG A 379 27.63 46.99 -24.19
N GLN A 380 27.93 48.28 -24.01
CA GLN A 380 27.52 49.32 -24.95
C GLN A 380 28.52 49.51 -26.07
N THR A 381 29.82 49.60 -25.74
CA THR A 381 30.86 49.87 -26.74
C THR A 381 31.40 48.60 -27.39
N GLY A 382 31.29 47.46 -26.70
CA GLY A 382 31.89 46.20 -27.13
C GLY A 382 33.39 46.10 -26.85
N ASP A 383 34.00 47.12 -26.23
CA ASP A 383 35.42 47.15 -25.94
C ASP A 383 35.81 46.09 -24.92
N THR A 384 36.94 45.42 -25.17
CA THR A 384 37.51 44.45 -24.24
C THR A 384 38.02 45.13 -22.98
N LEU A 385 37.50 44.70 -21.83
CA LEU A 385 37.85 45.20 -20.49
C LEU A 385 38.92 44.32 -19.82
N LEU A 386 38.75 43.00 -19.94
CA LEU A 386 39.62 42.01 -19.32
C LEU A 386 39.56 40.73 -20.14
N THR A 387 40.71 40.14 -20.43
CA THR A 387 40.82 38.79 -21.00
C THR A 387 41.39 37.87 -19.93
N VAL A 388 40.74 36.73 -19.72
CA VAL A 388 41.14 35.70 -18.77
C VAL A 388 41.30 34.40 -19.54
N GLY A 389 42.47 33.77 -19.45
CA GLY A 389 42.78 32.53 -20.15
C GLY A 389 44.17 32.01 -19.82
#